data_AF-A0A4Y2PIG3-F1
#
_entry.id   AF-A0A4Y2PIG3-F1
#
_cell.length_a   1.000
_cell.length_b   1.000
_cell.length_c   1.000
_cell.angle_alpha   90.00
_cell.angle_beta   90.00
_cell.angle_gamma   90.00
#
_symmetry.space_group_name_H-M   'P 1'
#
loop_
_entity.id
_entity.type
_entity.pdbx_description
1 polymer ?
#
loop_
_entity_poly.entity_id
_entity_poly.type
_entity_poly.pdbx_seq_one_letter_code
_entity_poly.pdbx_strand_id
1 'polypeptide(L)'
;MGVIIRYWPENSNQVKVRYLNSAFLGHSTAEDLYKSFCESTIEINLKNLLQISMDGPNVNLKFWRHLHDQLKEENGFSLLNIGTCNLHIIHGAFQKGNRLSEWKLNVLF
;
A
#
# COMPACT_ATOMS: atom_id res chain seq x y z
N MET A 1 -1.67 -8.81 -5.12
CA MET A 1 -0.84 -7.79 -4.45
C MET A 1 0.30 -7.40 -5.38
N GLY A 2 0.47 -6.11 -5.68
CA GLY A 2 1.66 -5.60 -6.37
C GLY A 2 2.56 -4.86 -5.38
N VAL A 3 3.88 -5.06 -5.47
CA VAL A 3 4.86 -4.40 -4.60
C VAL A 3 5.68 -3.42 -5.42
N ILE A 4 5.67 -2.16 -4.99
CA ILE A 4 6.44 -1.08 -5.59
C ILE A 4 7.26 -0.44 -4.49
N ILE A 5 8.56 -0.28 -4.75
CA ILE A 5 9.49 0.36 -3.83
C ILE A 5 9.69 1.81 -4.27
N ARG A 6 9.63 2.72 -3.32
CA ARG A 6 9.99 4.12 -3.50
C ARG A 6 11.13 4.46 -2.57
N TYR A 7 12.22 5.00 -3.11
CA TYR A 7 13.40 5.32 -2.33
C TYR A 7 14.10 6.57 -2.86
N TRP A 8 14.83 7.24 -1.98
CA TRP A 8 15.64 8.42 -2.30
C TRP A 8 17.12 8.02 -2.41
N PRO A 9 17.73 8.01 -3.60
CA PRO A 9 19.16 7.71 -3.76
C PRO A 9 20.02 8.93 -3.39
N GLU A 10 21.19 8.71 -2.78
CA GLU A 10 22.11 9.78 -2.36
C GLU A 10 22.52 10.73 -3.52
N ASN A 11 22.77 10.18 -4.70
CA ASN A 11 23.23 10.94 -5.88
C ASN A 11 22.07 11.35 -6.81
N SER A 12 20.87 11.56 -6.26
CA SER A 12 19.67 11.85 -7.05
C SER A 12 18.76 12.81 -6.29
N ASN A 13 18.38 13.92 -6.91
CA ASN A 13 17.42 14.88 -6.32
C ASN A 13 15.96 14.51 -6.62
N GLN A 14 15.66 13.21 -6.68
CA GLN A 14 14.33 12.71 -6.99
C GLN A 14 14.11 11.32 -6.39
N VAL A 15 12.85 11.04 -6.02
CA VAL A 15 12.39 9.72 -5.63
C VAL A 15 12.47 8.78 -6.83
N LYS A 16 13.14 7.63 -6.66
CA LYS A 16 13.09 6.55 -7.64
C LYS A 16 12.00 5.57 -7.26
N VAL A 17 11.30 5.08 -8.27
CA VAL A 17 10.23 4.08 -8.14
C VAL A 17 10.67 2.83 -8.89
N ARG A 18 10.58 1.67 -8.23
CA ARG A 18 10.84 0.38 -8.87
C ARG A 18 9.69 -0.56 -8.58
N TYR A 19 9.19 -1.18 -9.63
CA TYR A 19 8.35 -2.36 -9.48
C TYR A 19 9.22 -3.51 -9.00
N LEU A 20 8.80 -4.16 -7.93
CA LEU A 20 9.50 -5.32 -7.38
C LEU A 20 8.89 -6.59 -7.95
N ASN A 21 7.62 -6.85 -7.63
CA ASN A 21 6.90 -8.02 -8.10
C ASN A 21 5.37 -7.87 -7.92
N SER A 22 4.65 -8.92 -8.27
CA SER A 22 3.22 -9.06 -7.98
C SER A 22 2.84 -10.52 -7.76
N ALA A 23 1.85 -10.75 -6.90
CA ALA A 23 1.24 -12.04 -6.66
C ALA A 23 -0.28 -11.98 -6.86
N PHE A 24 -0.85 -13.04 -7.45
CA PHE A 24 -2.30 -13.23 -7.53
C PHE A 24 -2.79 -13.96 -6.27
N LEU A 25 -3.60 -13.27 -5.45
CA LEU A 25 -4.04 -13.79 -4.15
C LEU A 25 -5.53 -14.14 -4.08
N GLY A 26 -6.32 -13.83 -5.12
CA GLY A 26 -7.77 -14.08 -5.14
C GLY A 26 -8.48 -13.45 -3.94
N HIS A 27 -9.37 -14.22 -3.29
CA HIS A 27 -9.93 -13.86 -1.99
C HIS A 27 -8.92 -14.16 -0.88
N SER A 28 -8.26 -13.12 -0.39
CA SER A 28 -7.16 -13.23 0.55
C SER A 28 -7.48 -12.62 1.91
N THR A 29 -6.95 -13.24 2.97
CA THR A 29 -6.93 -12.70 4.32
C THR A 29 -5.74 -11.76 4.53
N ALA A 30 -5.64 -11.16 5.73
CA ALA A 30 -4.50 -10.31 6.07
C ALA A 30 -3.22 -11.14 6.23
N GLU A 31 -3.36 -12.36 6.73
CA GLU A 31 -2.31 -13.35 6.89
C GLU A 31 -1.76 -13.80 5.53
N ASP A 32 -2.63 -14.04 4.54
CA ASP A 32 -2.20 -14.36 3.16
C ASP A 32 -1.43 -13.19 2.54
N LEU A 33 -1.91 -11.96 2.75
CA LEU A 33 -1.26 -10.75 2.27
C LEU A 33 0.12 -10.57 2.92
N TYR A 34 0.21 -10.79 4.22
CA TYR A 34 1.46 -10.73 4.98
C TYR A 34 2.48 -11.74 4.47
N LYS A 35 2.08 -13.01 4.34
CA LYS A 35 2.96 -14.07 3.81
C LYS A 35 3.48 -13.71 2.42
N SER A 36 2.58 -13.29 1.53
CA SER A 36 2.95 -12.90 0.17
C SER A 36 3.87 -11.67 0.15
N PHE A 37 3.67 -10.71 1.05
CA PHE A 37 4.56 -9.56 1.22
C PHE A 37 5.97 -10.02 1.63
N CYS A 38 6.10 -10.84 2.67
CA CYS A 38 7.39 -11.33 3.13
C CYS A 38 8.14 -12.13 2.07
N GLU A 39 7.45 -13.01 1.33
CA GLU A 39 8.02 -13.73 0.18
C GLU A 39 8.49 -12.76 -0.90
N SER A 40 7.72 -11.70 -1.14
CA SER A 40 8.03 -10.69 -2.16
C SER A 40 9.21 -9.79 -1.79
N THR A 41 9.44 -9.58 -0.50
CA THR A 41 10.46 -8.65 0.01
C THR A 41 11.66 -9.37 0.63
N ILE A 42 11.85 -10.66 0.38
CA ILE A 42 12.91 -11.46 1.00
C ILE A 42 14.33 -10.91 0.74
N GLU A 43 14.53 -10.30 -0.43
CA GLU A 43 15.81 -9.68 -0.82
C GLU A 43 15.99 -8.24 -0.30
N ILE A 44 14.98 -7.69 0.39
CA ILE A 44 14.96 -6.30 0.85
C ILE A 44 15.22 -6.26 2.34
N ASN A 45 16.21 -5.46 2.74
CA ASN A 45 16.42 -5.15 4.14
C ASN A 45 15.33 -4.19 4.66
N LEU A 46 14.30 -4.76 5.29
CA LEU A 46 13.18 -4.00 5.86
C LEU A 46 13.58 -3.11 7.05
N LYS A 47 14.80 -3.20 7.59
CA LYS A 47 15.26 -2.29 8.66
C LYS A 47 15.29 -0.82 8.25
N ASN A 48 15.39 -0.56 6.94
CA ASN A 48 15.38 0.79 6.38
C ASN A 48 13.99 1.20 5.87
N LEU A 49 12.95 0.41 6.17
CA LEU A 49 11.59 0.69 5.74
C LEU A 49 11.00 1.82 6.61
N LEU A 50 10.75 2.97 5.96
CA LEU A 50 10.13 4.10 6.63
C LEU A 50 8.59 3.96 6.72
N GLN A 51 7.95 3.50 5.64
CA GLN A 51 6.49 3.56 5.49
C GLN A 51 5.99 2.54 4.46
N ILE A 52 4.74 2.08 4.64
CA ILE A 52 3.99 1.29 3.64
C ILE A 52 2.72 2.02 3.25
N SER A 53 2.59 2.29 1.95
CA SER A 53 1.40 2.89 1.34
C SER A 53 0.47 1.81 0.81
N MET A 54 -0.82 1.97 1.06
CA MET A 54 -1.81 0.90 0.88
C MET A 54 -3.24 1.47 0.87
N ASP A 55 -4.17 0.68 0.33
CA ASP A 55 -5.59 1.04 0.29
C ASP A 55 -6.29 0.81 1.63
N GLY A 56 -7.49 1.37 1.77
CA GLY A 56 -8.27 1.36 3.01
C GLY A 56 -9.07 0.12 3.41
N PRO A 57 -9.21 -0.97 2.63
CA PRO A 57 -9.93 -2.16 3.12
C PRO A 57 -9.33 -2.72 4.42
N ASN A 58 -10.19 -3.29 5.29
CA ASN A 58 -9.81 -3.81 6.60
C ASN A 58 -8.70 -4.87 6.57
N VAL A 59 -8.65 -5.69 5.50
CA VAL A 59 -7.61 -6.70 5.29
C VAL A 59 -6.23 -6.05 5.24
N ASN A 60 -6.10 -4.98 4.45
CA ASN A 60 -4.87 -4.22 4.33
C ASN A 60 -4.50 -3.61 5.69
N LEU A 61 -5.45 -2.93 6.36
CA LEU A 61 -5.21 -2.30 7.67
C LEU A 61 -4.72 -3.29 8.73
N LYS A 62 -5.28 -4.51 8.74
CA LYS A 62 -4.84 -5.58 9.64
C LYS A 62 -3.42 -6.05 9.29
N PHE A 63 -3.11 -6.24 8.00
CA PHE A 63 -1.76 -6.54 7.53
C PHE A 63 -0.74 -5.50 8.01
N TRP A 64 -1.04 -4.20 7.86
CA TRP A 64 -0.13 -3.13 8.27
C TRP A 64 0.15 -3.15 9.77
N ARG A 65 -0.89 -3.34 10.61
CA ARG A 65 -0.72 -3.42 12.07
C ARG A 65 0.18 -4.60 12.44
N HIS A 66 -0.08 -5.76 11.85
CA HIS A 66 0.71 -6.95 12.10
C HIS A 66 2.19 -6.74 11.73
N LEU A 67 2.46 -6.22 10.54
CA LEU A 67 3.83 -5.95 10.10
C LEU A 67 4.51 -4.85 10.94
N HIS A 68 3.78 -3.79 11.29
CA HIS A 68 4.28 -2.73 12.17
C HIS A 68 4.71 -3.28 13.54
N ASP A 69 3.84 -4.08 14.17
CA ASP A 69 4.10 -4.63 15.50
C ASP A 69 5.29 -5.57 15.47
N GLN A 70 5.43 -6.39 14.44
CA GLN A 70 6.57 -7.27 14.28
C GLN A 70 7.89 -6.50 14.05
N LEU A 71 7.92 -5.50 13.16
CA LEU A 71 9.13 -4.69 12.95
C LEU A 71 9.52 -3.91 14.21
N LYS A 72 8.52 -3.47 14.98
CA LYS A 72 8.74 -2.81 16.26
C LYS A 72 9.36 -3.76 17.30
N GLU A 73 8.91 -5.01 17.36
CA GLU A 73 9.47 -6.03 18.23
C GLU A 73 10.89 -6.45 17.80
N GLU A 74 11.11 -6.69 16.51
CA GLU A 74 12.37 -7.20 15.98
C GLU A 74 13.48 -6.13 15.84
N ASN A 75 13.11 -4.87 15.61
CA ASN A 75 14.07 -3.83 15.24
C ASN A 75 13.94 -2.55 16.08
N GLY A 76 12.93 -2.43 16.95
CA GLY A 76 12.76 -1.30 17.85
C GLY A 76 12.31 0.01 17.18
N PHE A 77 11.91 -0.02 15.90
CA PHE A 77 11.38 1.15 15.20
C PHE A 77 9.91 0.98 14.79
N SER A 78 9.21 2.10 14.69
CA SER A 78 7.83 2.16 14.21
C SER A 78 7.76 2.69 12.79
N LEU A 79 6.92 2.07 11.96
CA LEU A 79 6.59 2.60 10.63
C LEU A 79 5.84 3.92 10.75
N LEU A 80 6.17 4.87 9.88
CA LEU A 80 5.41 6.11 9.73
C LEU A 80 4.01 5.78 9.19
N ASN A 81 2.97 6.22 9.90
CA ASN A 81 1.59 6.06 9.47
C ASN A 81 1.05 7.39 8.92
N ILE A 82 0.85 7.44 7.59
CA ILE A 82 0.23 8.59 6.89
C ILE A 82 -1.21 8.29 6.46
N GLY A 83 -1.79 7.18 6.93
CA GLY A 83 -3.13 6.74 6.55
C GLY A 83 -3.17 5.93 5.26
N THR A 84 -4.37 5.82 4.70
CA THR A 84 -4.68 5.00 3.52
C THR A 84 -4.62 5.83 2.24
N CYS A 85 -4.68 5.17 1.08
CA CYS A 85 -4.63 5.83 -0.21
C CYS A 85 -5.75 6.87 -0.40
N ASN A 86 -5.37 8.16 -0.38
CA ASN A 86 -6.30 9.27 -0.61
C ASN A 86 -6.95 9.24 -2.00
N LEU A 87 -6.26 8.68 -3.00
CA LEU A 87 -6.80 8.55 -4.35
C LEU A 87 -8.06 7.67 -4.36
N HIS A 88 -8.08 6.60 -3.56
CA HIS A 88 -9.27 5.76 -3.43
C HIS A 88 -10.44 6.49 -2.77
N ILE A 89 -10.18 7.34 -1.78
CA ILE A 89 -11.22 8.16 -1.13
C ILE A 89 -11.83 9.13 -2.14
N ILE A 90 -10.99 9.88 -2.87
CA ILE A 90 -11.43 10.85 -3.87
C ILE A 90 -12.18 10.14 -5.01
N HIS A 91 -11.66 9.01 -5.49
CA HIS A 91 -12.31 8.21 -6.52
C HIS A 91 -13.71 7.75 -6.08
N GLY A 92 -13.84 7.21 -4.87
CA GLY A 92 -15.12 6.78 -4.33
C GLY A 92 -16.11 7.94 -4.14
N ALA A 93 -15.63 9.09 -3.67
CA ALA A 93 -16.45 10.30 -3.55
C ALA A 93 -16.96 10.78 -4.90
N PHE A 94 -16.09 10.83 -5.92
CA PHE A 94 -16.45 11.23 -7.27
C PHE A 94 -17.44 10.24 -7.91
N GLN A 95 -17.21 8.94 -7.77
CA GLN A 95 -18.12 7.90 -8.25
C GLN A 95 -19.52 8.05 -7.61
N LYS A 96 -19.56 8.30 -6.29
CA LYS A 96 -20.81 8.53 -5.56
C LYS A 96 -21.52 9.80 -6.03
N GLY A 97 -20.78 10.89 -6.20
CA GLY A 97 -21.30 12.16 -6.72
C GLY A 97 -21.90 12.00 -8.12
N ASN A 98 -21.18 11.37 -9.05
CA ASN A 98 -21.67 11.07 -10.40
C ASN A 98 -22.95 10.20 -10.38
N ARG A 99 -23.01 9.19 -9.50
CA ARG A 99 -24.21 8.35 -9.36
C ARG A 99 -25.42 9.12 -8.83
N LEU A 100 -25.23 10.01 -7.86
CA LEU A 100 -26.33 10.74 -7.21
C LEU A 100 -26.78 11.99 -7.99
N SER A 101 -25.87 12.63 -8.71
CA SER A 101 -26.17 13.83 -9.50
C SER A 101 -26.84 13.53 -10.84
N GLU A 102 -26.82 12.27 -11.29
CA GLU A 102 -27.30 11.84 -12.62
C GLU A 102 -26.63 12.58 -13.79
N TRP A 103 -25.49 13.24 -13.56
CA TRP A 103 -24.77 14.00 -14.59
C TRP A 103 -24.21 13.12 -15.72
N LYS A 104 -24.29 11.79 -15.59
CA LYS A 104 -23.83 10.79 -16.56
C LYS A 104 -22.41 11.10 -17.05
N LEU A 105 -21.49 11.47 -16.15
CA LEU A 105 -20.11 11.80 -16.54
C LEU A 105 -19.40 10.63 -17.25
N ASN A 106 -19.92 9.41 -17.09
CA ASN A 106 -19.48 8.20 -17.79
C ASN A 106 -19.70 8.25 -19.32
N VAL A 107 -20.50 9.19 -19.85
CA VAL A 107 -20.71 9.37 -21.30
C VAL A 107 -19.79 10.42 -21.92
N LEU A 108 -18.99 11.11 -21.10
CA LEU A 108 -18.06 12.15 -21.56
C LEU A 108 -16.66 11.60 -21.91
N PHE A 109 -16.40 10.31 -21.64
CA PHE A 109 -15.12 9.63 -21.86
C PHE A 109 -15.34 8.29 -22.55
#